data_AF-A0A846QJF9-F1
#
_entry.id   AF-A0A846QJF9-F1
#
_cell.length_a   1.000
_cell.length_b   1.000
_cell.length_c   1.000
_cell.angle_alpha   90.00
_cell.angle_beta   90.00
_cell.angle_gamma   90.00
#
_symmetry.space_group_name_H-M   'P 1'
#
loop_
_entity.id
_entity.type
_entity.pdbx_description
1 polymer ?
#
loop_
_entity_poly.entity_id
_entity_poly.type
_entity_poly.pdbx_seq_one_letter_code
_entity_poly.pdbx_strand_id
1 'polypeptide(L)'
;MGDTINILADSLDELAEAIESTNSNGHTFIEKHGWNQPAINAKELQSLVLEFRRKVDECQNSINENVDNEVIQEAARRFDLIRQQSIPQINSNPVPIILSIQTTIGYYTTIMIPQYPWEIDDGKYLPTKIRNRLRSIQADINDIAPKKERLKEQILLISEATESAENIPTSLQDLREAQEEIKKINKRCVELLAEVTEKTNQVEKKHETVCNCEEKTNAIVEKCEEAYMITTTKGLAAAFDQRATELMRSMRWWVGGLVCSLATAVIIGKNRFDTLQPILDAPNPSWGTVWMHVILSIIGVGAPIWLAWLSTKQIGQRFKVAEDYAFKASTAKAYEGYRKEAVNLDKDFYSRLFNAALTRLEEAPLRLIETAVHGSPMQEFIDSKGFKNLLDKGSEFTNSIKASIDKASSSLENFTKKPKDGSE
;
A
#
# COMPACT_ATOMS: atom_id res chain seq x y z
N MET A 1 -31.23 17.08 -60.05
CA MET A 1 -31.71 17.45 -61.39
C MET A 1 -32.42 16.31 -62.08
N GLY A 2 -31.81 15.14 -62.27
CA GLY A 2 -32.49 13.97 -62.86
C GLY A 2 -33.80 13.60 -62.15
N ASP A 3 -33.78 13.43 -60.83
CA ASP A 3 -34.97 13.06 -60.06
C ASP A 3 -36.09 14.12 -60.10
N THR A 4 -35.73 15.42 -60.13
CA THR A 4 -36.70 16.53 -60.22
C THR A 4 -37.31 16.67 -61.61
N ILE A 5 -36.58 16.32 -62.65
CA ILE A 5 -37.10 16.27 -64.02
C ILE A 5 -38.11 15.13 -64.18
N ASN A 6 -37.83 13.97 -63.57
CA ASN A 6 -38.79 12.86 -63.56
C ASN A 6 -40.10 13.25 -62.86
N ILE A 7 -40.04 13.97 -61.73
CA ILE A 7 -41.24 14.49 -61.04
C ILE A 7 -42.05 15.43 -61.95
N LEU A 8 -41.38 16.29 -62.72
CA LEU A 8 -42.06 17.16 -63.69
C LEU A 8 -42.67 16.35 -64.84
N ALA A 9 -41.97 15.35 -65.36
CA ALA A 9 -42.47 14.47 -66.40
C ALA A 9 -43.73 13.71 -65.94
N ASP A 10 -43.70 13.15 -64.72
CA ASP A 10 -44.84 12.46 -64.12
C ASP A 10 -46.05 13.40 -63.98
N SER A 11 -45.85 14.64 -63.51
CA SER A 11 -46.94 15.63 -63.39
C SER A 11 -47.56 16.01 -64.75
N LEU A 12 -46.73 16.10 -65.80
CA LEU A 12 -47.18 16.38 -67.17
C LEU A 12 -47.95 15.20 -67.77
N ASP A 13 -47.48 13.97 -67.54
CA ASP A 13 -48.16 12.74 -67.98
C ASP A 13 -49.53 12.60 -67.28
N GLU A 14 -49.59 12.86 -65.96
CA GLU A 14 -50.84 12.87 -65.19
C GLU A 14 -51.82 13.98 -65.64
N LEU A 15 -51.31 15.16 -66.03
CA LEU A 15 -52.13 16.23 -66.60
C LEU A 15 -52.69 15.84 -67.97
N ALA A 16 -51.87 15.20 -68.82
CA ALA A 16 -52.28 14.71 -70.13
C ALA A 16 -53.39 13.66 -70.01
N GLU A 17 -53.27 12.71 -69.09
CA GLU A 17 -54.31 11.71 -68.79
C GLU A 17 -55.61 12.36 -68.29
N ALA A 18 -55.52 13.36 -67.40
CA ALA A 18 -56.69 14.07 -66.90
C ALA A 18 -57.44 14.81 -68.03
N ILE A 19 -56.73 15.41 -68.99
CA ILE A 19 -57.32 16.07 -70.15
C ILE A 19 -58.07 15.06 -71.03
N GLU A 20 -57.46 13.90 -71.30
CA GLU A 20 -58.08 12.85 -72.11
C GLU A 20 -59.38 12.33 -71.49
N SER A 21 -59.40 12.17 -70.16
CA SER A 21 -60.58 11.68 -69.44
C SER A 21 -61.81 12.61 -69.54
N THR A 22 -61.63 13.87 -69.94
CA THR A 22 -62.68 14.89 -69.87
C THR A 22 -63.61 14.94 -71.10
N ASN A 23 -63.22 14.34 -72.24
CA ASN A 23 -64.05 14.36 -73.46
C ASN A 23 -63.82 13.14 -74.39
N SER A 24 -64.61 12.08 -74.22
CA SER A 24 -64.41 10.78 -74.90
C SER A 24 -64.93 10.71 -76.35
N ASN A 25 -65.67 11.72 -76.84
CA ASN A 25 -66.40 11.64 -78.12
C ASN A 25 -65.70 12.32 -79.31
N GLY A 26 -64.48 12.86 -79.14
CA GLY A 26 -63.64 13.38 -80.23
C GLY A 26 -64.06 14.73 -80.85
N HIS A 27 -65.21 15.28 -80.48
CA HIS A 27 -65.68 16.61 -80.92
C HIS A 27 -64.78 17.75 -80.42
N THR A 28 -64.67 18.80 -81.22
CA THR A 28 -63.95 20.03 -80.84
C THR A 28 -64.73 20.84 -79.81
N PHE A 29 -64.05 21.69 -79.03
CA PHE A 29 -64.72 22.55 -78.05
C PHE A 29 -65.68 23.55 -78.72
N ILE A 30 -65.37 24.02 -79.94
CA ILE A 30 -66.26 24.89 -80.74
C ILE A 30 -67.55 24.19 -81.18
N GLU A 31 -67.47 22.90 -81.55
CA GLU A 31 -68.66 22.09 -81.90
C GLU A 31 -69.57 21.88 -80.68
N LYS A 32 -68.98 21.73 -79.49
CA LYS A 32 -69.71 21.37 -78.26
C LYS A 32 -70.29 22.58 -77.52
N HIS A 33 -69.59 23.71 -77.52
CA HIS A 33 -69.87 24.84 -76.62
C HIS A 33 -70.11 26.18 -77.36
N GLY A 34 -70.02 26.21 -78.70
CA GLY A 34 -70.40 27.36 -79.53
C GLY A 34 -69.23 28.21 -80.03
N TRP A 35 -69.55 29.29 -80.74
CA TRP A 35 -68.61 30.09 -81.55
C TRP A 35 -67.43 30.72 -80.79
N ASN A 36 -67.52 30.88 -79.47
CA ASN A 36 -66.51 31.56 -78.65
C ASN A 36 -65.42 30.62 -78.10
N GLN A 37 -65.31 29.40 -78.63
CA GLN A 37 -64.44 28.35 -78.11
C GLN A 37 -63.38 27.95 -79.14
N PRO A 38 -62.22 27.44 -78.71
CA PRO A 38 -61.18 27.05 -79.65
C PRO A 38 -61.61 25.83 -80.48
N ALA A 39 -61.20 25.82 -81.75
CA ALA A 39 -61.42 24.74 -82.69
C ALA A 39 -60.42 23.58 -82.49
N ILE A 40 -60.23 23.16 -81.23
CA ILE A 40 -59.40 22.00 -80.86
C ILE A 40 -60.24 21.00 -80.08
N ASN A 41 -59.87 19.72 -80.09
CA ASN A 41 -60.45 18.69 -79.24
C ASN A 41 -59.54 18.38 -78.02
N ALA A 42 -60.02 17.50 -77.12
CA ALA A 42 -59.25 17.14 -75.92
C ALA A 42 -57.93 16.41 -76.24
N LYS A 43 -57.87 15.61 -77.32
CA LYS A 43 -56.65 14.91 -77.74
C LYS A 43 -55.59 15.85 -78.31
N GLU A 44 -56.01 16.88 -79.04
CA GLU A 44 -55.12 17.92 -79.54
C GLU A 44 -54.58 18.79 -78.39
N LEU A 45 -55.41 19.07 -77.38
CA LEU A 45 -54.95 19.74 -76.15
C LEU A 45 -53.97 18.86 -75.36
N GLN A 46 -54.24 17.56 -75.24
CA GLN A 46 -53.34 16.58 -74.63
C GLN A 46 -51.99 16.53 -75.36
N SER A 47 -52.02 16.56 -76.71
CA SER A 47 -50.81 16.53 -77.54
C SER A 47 -49.89 17.72 -77.26
N LEU A 48 -50.45 18.89 -76.93
CA LEU A 48 -49.67 20.09 -76.57
C LEU A 48 -48.89 19.89 -75.25
N VAL A 49 -49.48 19.22 -74.27
CA VAL A 49 -48.82 18.88 -73.00
C VAL A 49 -47.72 17.84 -73.23
N LEU A 50 -48.00 16.81 -74.02
CA LEU A 50 -47.02 15.76 -74.35
C LEU A 50 -45.86 16.27 -75.20
N GLU A 51 -46.07 17.25 -76.08
CA GLU A 51 -44.99 17.87 -76.85
C GLU A 51 -44.01 18.61 -75.93
N PHE A 52 -44.51 19.31 -74.92
CA PHE A 52 -43.67 19.95 -73.92
C PHE A 52 -42.89 18.92 -73.09
N ARG A 53 -43.56 17.86 -72.64
CA ARG A 53 -42.93 16.72 -71.93
C ARG A 53 -41.80 16.10 -72.74
N ARG A 54 -42.02 15.83 -74.04
CA ARG A 54 -40.97 15.33 -74.94
C ARG A 54 -39.77 16.27 -75.02
N LYS A 55 -39.99 17.58 -75.12
CA LYS A 55 -38.88 18.55 -75.18
C LYS A 55 -38.09 18.60 -73.87
N VAL A 56 -38.75 18.40 -72.73
CA VAL A 56 -38.08 18.30 -71.42
C VAL A 56 -37.16 17.08 -71.37
N ASP A 57 -37.60 15.92 -71.88
CA ASP A 57 -36.76 14.71 -71.96
C ASP A 57 -35.55 14.89 -72.88
N GLU A 58 -35.75 15.46 -74.07
CA GLU A 58 -34.67 15.70 -75.06
C GLU A 58 -33.60 16.65 -74.53
N CYS A 59 -33.97 17.61 -73.67
CA CYS A 59 -33.06 18.64 -73.15
C CYS A 59 -32.48 18.30 -71.77
N GLN A 60 -32.61 17.06 -71.26
CA GLN A 60 -32.22 16.69 -69.89
C GLN A 60 -30.77 17.07 -69.54
N ASN A 61 -29.85 17.01 -70.51
CA ASN A 61 -28.43 17.32 -70.32
C ASN A 61 -28.04 18.75 -70.71
N SER A 62 -28.97 19.52 -71.25
CA SER A 62 -28.74 20.84 -71.86
C SER A 62 -29.73 21.90 -71.38
N ILE A 63 -30.42 21.66 -70.26
CA ILE A 63 -31.23 22.67 -69.59
C ILE A 63 -30.37 23.92 -69.35
N ASN A 64 -30.97 25.08 -69.59
CA ASN A 64 -30.30 26.38 -69.46
C ASN A 64 -29.61 26.52 -68.08
N GLU A 65 -28.35 26.94 -68.05
CA GLU A 65 -27.50 26.99 -66.84
C GLU A 65 -28.10 27.80 -65.68
N ASN A 66 -29.06 28.67 -65.98
CA ASN A 66 -29.76 29.51 -65.01
C ASN A 66 -31.01 28.87 -64.38
N VAL A 67 -31.28 27.59 -64.64
CA VAL A 67 -32.46 26.88 -64.12
C VAL A 67 -32.03 25.91 -63.02
N ASP A 68 -32.31 26.28 -61.78
CA ASP A 68 -32.09 25.44 -60.62
C ASP A 68 -33.22 24.41 -60.40
N ASN A 69 -32.96 23.39 -59.58
CA ASN A 69 -33.94 22.34 -59.25
C ASN A 69 -35.25 22.90 -58.66
N GLU A 70 -35.21 24.05 -57.96
CA GLU A 70 -36.40 24.70 -57.39
C GLU A 70 -37.38 25.17 -58.48
N VAL A 71 -36.88 25.68 -59.61
CA VAL A 71 -37.71 26.14 -60.73
C VAL A 71 -38.43 24.97 -61.39
N ILE A 72 -37.76 23.81 -61.47
CA ILE A 72 -38.32 22.56 -62.02
C ILE A 72 -39.41 22.00 -61.11
N GLN A 73 -39.18 22.00 -59.79
CA GLN A 73 -40.18 21.56 -58.81
C GLN A 73 -41.41 22.48 -58.78
N GLU A 74 -41.21 23.80 -58.88
CA GLU A 74 -42.32 24.75 -58.94
C GLU A 74 -43.13 24.61 -60.24
N ALA A 75 -42.48 24.26 -61.36
CA ALA A 75 -43.19 23.94 -62.60
C ALA A 75 -44.09 22.71 -62.42
N ALA A 76 -43.57 21.63 -61.83
CA ALA A 76 -44.35 20.41 -61.55
C ALA A 76 -45.57 20.73 -60.68
N ARG A 77 -45.36 21.47 -59.58
CA ARG A 77 -46.45 21.91 -58.69
C ARG A 77 -47.52 22.72 -59.42
N ARG A 78 -47.15 23.58 -60.38
CA ARG A 78 -48.11 24.40 -61.14
C ARG A 78 -48.91 23.56 -62.14
N PHE A 79 -48.31 22.57 -62.77
CA PHE A 79 -49.04 21.63 -63.62
C PHE A 79 -50.02 20.78 -62.82
N ASP A 80 -49.64 20.35 -61.61
CA ASP A 80 -50.57 19.69 -60.67
C ASP A 80 -51.73 20.60 -60.24
N LEU A 81 -51.48 21.89 -59.98
CA LEU A 81 -52.54 22.84 -59.66
C LEU A 81 -53.54 23.00 -60.83
N ILE A 82 -53.04 23.07 -62.06
CA ILE A 82 -53.89 23.11 -63.26
C ILE A 82 -54.72 21.83 -63.34
N ARG A 83 -54.10 20.65 -63.14
CA ARG A 83 -54.80 19.36 -63.14
C ARG A 83 -55.92 19.31 -62.10
N GLN A 84 -55.64 19.70 -60.86
CA GLN A 84 -56.59 19.55 -59.75
C GLN A 84 -57.71 20.60 -59.77
N GLN A 85 -57.41 21.84 -60.13
CA GLN A 85 -58.37 22.96 -60.02
C GLN A 85 -59.01 23.33 -61.36
N SER A 86 -58.25 23.26 -62.45
CA SER A 86 -58.67 23.81 -63.75
C SER A 86 -59.31 22.75 -64.65
N ILE A 87 -58.76 21.54 -64.73
CA ILE A 87 -59.29 20.46 -65.60
C ILE A 87 -60.74 20.08 -65.26
N PRO A 88 -61.18 19.94 -63.99
CA PRO A 88 -62.58 19.62 -63.70
C PRO A 88 -63.59 20.64 -64.26
N GLN A 89 -63.15 21.88 -64.49
CA GLN A 89 -63.99 22.98 -64.99
C GLN A 89 -63.94 23.16 -66.51
N ILE A 90 -63.13 22.38 -67.23
CA ILE A 90 -62.88 22.57 -68.67
C ILE A 90 -64.15 22.41 -69.53
N ASN A 91 -65.09 21.54 -69.14
CA ASN A 91 -66.37 21.38 -69.83
C ASN A 91 -67.32 22.57 -69.58
N SER A 92 -67.18 23.29 -68.47
CA SER A 92 -68.03 24.44 -68.14
C SER A 92 -67.48 25.73 -68.77
N ASN A 93 -66.16 25.90 -68.76
CA ASN A 93 -65.48 27.09 -69.27
C ASN A 93 -64.17 26.72 -70.00
N PRO A 94 -64.21 26.29 -71.28
CA PRO A 94 -63.03 25.75 -71.96
C PRO A 94 -61.94 26.82 -72.22
N VAL A 95 -62.32 28.00 -72.73
CA VAL A 95 -61.37 29.07 -73.10
C VAL A 95 -60.36 29.43 -72.01
N PRO A 96 -60.77 29.81 -70.77
CA PRO A 96 -59.81 30.24 -69.76
C PRO A 96 -58.87 29.11 -69.32
N ILE A 97 -59.33 27.86 -69.36
CA ILE A 97 -58.54 26.68 -68.96
C ILE A 97 -57.52 26.32 -70.03
N ILE A 98 -57.91 26.37 -71.31
CA ILE A 98 -56.99 26.13 -72.42
C ILE A 98 -55.92 27.22 -72.46
N LEU A 99 -56.31 28.48 -72.26
CA LEU A 99 -55.38 29.60 -72.22
C LEU A 99 -54.41 29.50 -71.04
N SER A 100 -54.86 29.06 -69.85
CA SER A 100 -53.97 28.87 -68.70
C SER A 100 -52.92 27.79 -68.97
N ILE A 101 -53.32 26.64 -69.53
CA ILE A 101 -52.41 25.57 -69.94
C ILE A 101 -51.38 26.09 -70.96
N GLN A 102 -51.84 26.75 -72.04
CA GLN A 102 -50.97 27.28 -73.09
C GLN A 102 -49.97 28.31 -72.55
N THR A 103 -50.43 29.21 -71.67
CA THR A 103 -49.57 30.26 -71.10
C THR A 103 -48.52 29.67 -70.18
N THR A 104 -48.88 28.71 -69.33
CA THR A 104 -47.94 28.04 -68.42
C THR A 104 -46.90 27.23 -69.20
N ILE A 105 -47.29 26.48 -70.22
CA ILE A 105 -46.37 25.74 -71.08
C ILE A 105 -45.44 26.69 -71.83
N GLY A 106 -45.97 27.78 -72.40
CA GLY A 106 -45.17 28.77 -73.12
C GLY A 106 -44.10 29.44 -72.23
N TYR A 107 -44.47 29.80 -70.99
CA TYR A 107 -43.54 30.39 -70.02
C TYR A 107 -42.38 29.45 -69.70
N TYR A 108 -42.68 28.19 -69.34
CA TYR A 108 -41.64 27.23 -68.97
C TYR A 108 -40.83 26.73 -70.16
N THR A 109 -41.42 26.66 -71.36
CA THR A 109 -40.66 26.41 -72.59
C THR A 109 -39.59 27.48 -72.82
N THR A 110 -39.92 28.75 -72.58
CA THR A 110 -38.98 29.86 -72.79
C THR A 110 -37.80 29.82 -71.80
N ILE A 111 -38.06 29.40 -70.57
CA ILE A 111 -37.06 29.43 -69.49
C ILE A 111 -36.20 28.16 -69.49
N MET A 112 -36.83 26.99 -69.62
CA MET A 112 -36.17 25.69 -69.43
C MET A 112 -35.46 25.21 -70.70
N ILE A 113 -36.07 25.41 -71.86
CA ILE A 113 -35.57 24.85 -73.12
C ILE A 113 -34.69 25.89 -73.83
N PRO A 114 -33.43 25.56 -74.15
CA PRO A 114 -32.56 26.45 -74.92
C PRO A 114 -33.19 26.76 -76.29
N GLN A 115 -33.31 28.04 -76.62
CA GLN A 115 -33.91 28.48 -77.89
C GLN A 115 -33.01 28.18 -79.12
N TYR A 116 -31.72 27.89 -78.88
CA TYR A 116 -30.72 27.60 -79.91
C TYR A 116 -29.74 26.51 -79.43
N PRO A 117 -30.09 25.22 -79.47
CA PRO A 117 -29.12 24.17 -79.22
C PRO A 117 -28.10 24.17 -80.36
N TRP A 118 -26.84 24.50 -80.05
CA TRP A 118 -25.70 24.41 -80.98
C TRP A 118 -25.21 22.97 -81.16
N GLU A 119 -26.11 21.99 -81.13
CA GLU A 119 -25.79 20.65 -81.62
C GLU A 119 -25.81 20.68 -83.14
N ILE A 120 -24.62 20.84 -83.71
CA ILE A 120 -24.39 20.65 -85.14
C ILE A 120 -24.57 19.16 -85.42
N ASP A 121 -25.76 18.76 -85.87
CA ASP A 121 -26.00 17.42 -86.42
C ASP A 121 -25.14 17.23 -87.68
N ASP A 122 -24.04 16.51 -87.49
CA ASP A 122 -23.15 15.82 -88.44
C ASP A 122 -23.03 16.40 -89.86
N GLY A 123 -22.92 17.72 -89.98
CA GLY A 123 -22.52 18.43 -91.20
C GLY A 123 -23.39 18.17 -92.44
N LYS A 124 -24.54 17.50 -92.33
CA LYS A 124 -25.39 17.10 -93.46
C LYS A 124 -25.95 18.30 -94.24
N TYR A 125 -26.15 19.43 -93.57
CA TYR A 125 -26.76 20.63 -94.15
C TYR A 125 -25.77 21.74 -94.51
N LEU A 126 -24.46 21.55 -94.26
CA LEU A 126 -23.43 22.57 -94.51
C LEU A 126 -22.82 22.45 -95.93
N PRO A 127 -22.72 23.54 -96.71
CA PRO A 127 -22.00 23.57 -97.98
C PRO A 127 -20.55 23.11 -97.84
N THR A 128 -20.06 22.32 -98.80
CA THR A 128 -18.75 21.64 -98.76
C THR A 128 -17.57 22.59 -98.49
N LYS A 129 -17.60 23.82 -98.99
CA LYS A 129 -16.53 24.82 -98.76
C LYS A 129 -16.41 25.25 -97.30
N ILE A 130 -17.54 25.41 -96.59
CA ILE A 130 -17.55 25.83 -95.18
C ILE A 130 -17.11 24.66 -94.31
N ARG A 131 -17.60 23.45 -94.62
CA ARG A 131 -17.20 22.21 -93.93
C ARG A 131 -15.68 21.99 -93.97
N ASN A 132 -15.08 22.19 -95.14
CA ASN A 132 -13.63 22.00 -95.31
C ASN A 132 -12.81 23.07 -94.57
N ARG A 133 -13.24 24.34 -94.58
CA ARG A 133 -12.60 25.41 -93.78
C ARG A 133 -12.71 25.17 -92.29
N LEU A 134 -13.89 24.74 -91.81
CA LEU A 134 -14.11 24.46 -90.40
C LEU A 134 -13.20 23.33 -89.91
N ARG A 135 -13.03 22.28 -90.73
CA ARG A 135 -12.10 21.17 -90.44
C ARG A 135 -10.65 21.61 -90.42
N SER A 136 -10.21 22.52 -91.30
CA SER A 136 -8.83 23.01 -91.26
C SER A 136 -8.58 23.87 -90.03
N ILE A 137 -9.50 24.76 -89.68
CA ILE A 137 -9.40 25.58 -88.46
C ILE A 137 -9.40 24.69 -87.22
N GLN A 138 -10.22 23.64 -87.19
CA GLN A 138 -10.21 22.68 -86.09
C GLN A 138 -8.88 21.92 -86.01
N ALA A 139 -8.27 21.55 -87.15
CA ALA A 139 -6.95 20.92 -87.19
C ALA A 139 -5.84 21.87 -86.69
N ASP A 140 -5.89 23.15 -87.10
CA ASP A 140 -4.94 24.18 -86.64
C ASP A 140 -5.07 24.41 -85.12
N ILE A 141 -6.30 24.47 -84.60
CA ILE A 141 -6.57 24.57 -83.15
C ILE A 141 -6.02 23.34 -82.41
N ASN A 142 -6.23 22.14 -82.95
CA ASN A 142 -5.76 20.90 -82.35
C ASN A 142 -4.22 20.78 -82.36
N ASP A 143 -3.50 21.42 -83.29
CA ASP A 143 -2.04 21.45 -83.31
C ASP A 143 -1.46 22.55 -82.39
N ILE A 144 -2.16 23.67 -82.25
CA ILE A 144 -1.73 24.78 -81.38
C ILE A 144 -1.96 24.46 -79.90
N ALA A 145 -3.06 23.80 -79.56
CA ALA A 145 -3.40 23.42 -78.20
C ALA A 145 -2.21 22.75 -77.48
N PRO A 146 -1.69 21.58 -77.89
CA PRO A 146 -0.63 20.87 -77.15
C PRO A 146 0.68 21.66 -77.02
N LYS A 147 0.94 22.63 -77.90
CA LYS A 147 2.15 23.49 -77.85
C LYS A 147 2.05 24.55 -76.75
N LYS A 148 0.84 25.00 -76.41
CA LYS A 148 0.61 26.02 -75.39
C LYS A 148 0.93 25.50 -73.99
N GLU A 149 0.46 24.30 -73.64
CA GLU A 149 0.75 23.69 -72.33
C GLU A 149 2.25 23.46 -72.14
N ARG A 150 2.93 22.93 -73.16
CA ARG A 150 4.39 22.70 -73.11
C ARG A 150 5.20 24.00 -72.93
N LEU A 151 4.80 25.08 -73.62
CA LEU A 151 5.43 26.39 -73.45
C LEU A 151 5.20 26.96 -72.04
N LYS A 152 4.01 26.75 -71.47
CA LYS A 152 3.70 27.18 -70.11
C LYS A 152 4.54 26.43 -69.08
N GLU A 153 4.72 25.13 -69.23
CA GLU A 153 5.61 24.32 -68.37
C GLU A 153 7.07 24.77 -68.47
N GLN A 154 7.56 25.04 -69.67
CA GLN A 154 8.93 25.52 -69.87
C GLN A 154 9.17 26.89 -69.24
N ILE A 155 8.21 27.82 -69.36
CA ILE A 155 8.31 29.14 -68.73
C ILE A 155 8.28 29.01 -67.20
N LEU A 156 7.44 28.14 -66.65
CA LEU A 156 7.42 27.85 -65.21
C LEU A 156 8.76 27.29 -64.72
N LEU A 157 9.33 26.31 -65.43
CA LEU A 157 10.64 25.74 -65.08
C LEU A 157 11.75 26.78 -65.13
N ILE A 158 11.75 27.68 -66.12
CA ILE A 158 12.75 28.75 -66.21
C ILE A 158 12.58 29.71 -65.04
N SER A 159 11.34 30.12 -64.73
CA SER A 159 11.02 31.01 -63.60
C SER A 159 11.50 30.42 -62.27
N GLU A 160 11.20 29.15 -62.02
CA GLU A 160 11.59 28.43 -60.80
C GLU A 160 13.11 28.26 -60.71
N ALA A 161 13.77 27.96 -61.82
CA ALA A 161 15.22 27.88 -61.87
C ALA A 161 15.89 29.24 -61.63
N THR A 162 15.33 30.33 -62.16
CA THR A 162 15.85 31.70 -61.91
C THR A 162 15.63 32.14 -60.47
N GLU A 163 14.46 31.88 -59.89
CA GLU A 163 14.18 32.18 -58.47
C GLU A 163 15.09 31.36 -57.55
N SER A 164 15.31 30.08 -57.85
CA SER A 164 16.25 29.24 -57.11
C SER A 164 17.68 29.77 -57.23
N ALA A 165 18.12 30.19 -58.42
CA ALA A 165 19.47 30.71 -58.65
C ALA A 165 19.74 32.03 -57.91
N GLU A 166 18.75 32.93 -57.83
CA GLU A 166 18.84 34.17 -57.04
C GLU A 166 18.93 33.89 -55.53
N ASN A 167 18.34 32.80 -55.06
CA ASN A 167 18.33 32.40 -53.66
C ASN A 167 19.55 31.56 -53.22
N ILE A 168 20.36 31.02 -54.16
CA ILE A 168 21.57 30.22 -53.84
C ILE A 168 22.53 30.94 -52.87
N PRO A 169 22.87 32.24 -53.03
CA PRO A 169 23.79 32.91 -52.12
C PRO A 169 23.27 32.95 -50.68
N THR A 170 21.98 33.23 -50.51
CA THR A 170 21.30 33.24 -49.20
C THR A 170 21.29 31.85 -48.59
N SER A 171 20.92 30.82 -49.36
CA SER A 171 20.93 29.42 -48.88
C SER A 171 22.35 28.92 -48.53
N LEU A 172 23.39 29.37 -49.23
CA LEU A 172 24.78 29.05 -48.90
C LEU A 172 25.27 29.77 -47.64
N GLN A 173 24.78 30.99 -47.39
CA GLN A 173 25.02 31.72 -46.16
C GLN A 173 24.38 30.99 -44.98
N ASP A 174 23.10 30.64 -45.09
CA ASP A 174 22.36 29.88 -44.07
C ASP A 174 23.03 28.53 -43.77
N LEU A 175 23.50 27.82 -44.80
CA LEU A 175 24.23 26.57 -44.63
C LEU A 175 25.56 26.75 -43.90
N ARG A 176 26.29 27.84 -44.17
CA ARG A 176 27.54 28.14 -43.45
C ARG A 176 27.28 28.47 -41.99
N GLU A 177 26.26 29.27 -41.70
CA GLU A 177 25.85 29.60 -40.33
C GLU A 177 25.41 28.33 -39.58
N ALA A 178 24.60 27.48 -40.20
CA ALA A 178 24.21 26.19 -39.64
C ALA A 178 25.43 25.27 -39.38
N GLN A 179 26.42 25.23 -40.28
CA GLN A 179 27.65 24.47 -40.06
C GLN A 179 28.50 25.01 -38.90
N GLU A 180 28.57 26.33 -38.73
CA GLU A 180 29.27 26.94 -37.60
C GLU A 180 28.58 26.64 -36.27
N GLU A 181 27.25 26.73 -36.23
CA GLU A 181 26.47 26.35 -35.05
C GLU A 181 26.62 24.87 -34.72
N ILE A 182 26.60 23.97 -35.71
CA ILE A 182 26.88 22.54 -35.51
C ILE A 182 28.27 22.35 -34.90
N LYS A 183 29.30 23.06 -35.37
CA LYS A 183 30.65 22.97 -34.79
C LYS A 183 30.69 23.44 -33.34
N LYS A 184 30.01 24.54 -33.01
CA LYS A 184 29.92 25.05 -31.63
C LYS A 184 29.21 24.05 -30.72
N ILE A 185 28.07 23.51 -31.16
CA ILE A 185 27.31 22.49 -30.44
C ILE A 185 28.17 21.26 -30.21
N ASN A 186 28.85 20.77 -31.25
CA ASN A 186 29.67 19.56 -31.14
C ASN A 186 30.84 19.76 -30.16
N LYS A 187 31.50 20.93 -30.18
CA LYS A 187 32.53 21.28 -29.20
C LYS A 187 31.97 21.27 -27.77
N ARG A 188 30.79 21.88 -27.56
CA ARG A 188 30.12 21.90 -26.26
C ARG A 188 29.69 20.52 -25.79
N CYS A 189 29.23 19.66 -26.71
CA CYS A 189 28.92 18.26 -26.40
C CYS A 189 30.16 17.50 -25.93
N VAL A 190 31.32 17.68 -26.59
CA VAL A 190 32.57 17.05 -26.17
C VAL A 190 33.01 17.52 -24.78
N GLU A 191 32.94 18.84 -24.52
CA GLU A 191 33.26 19.41 -23.20
C GLU A 191 32.31 18.87 -22.10
N LEU A 192 31.01 18.82 -22.37
CA LEU A 192 30.01 18.29 -21.43
C LEU A 192 30.21 16.78 -21.19
N LEU A 193 30.53 16.00 -22.22
CA LEU A 193 30.84 14.57 -22.05
C LEU A 193 32.07 14.35 -21.17
N ALA A 194 33.10 15.18 -21.30
CA ALA A 194 34.27 15.14 -20.44
C ALA A 194 33.90 15.49 -18.97
N GLU A 195 33.08 16.52 -18.75
CA GLU A 195 32.63 16.86 -17.39
C GLU A 195 31.75 15.77 -16.78
N VAL A 196 30.81 15.20 -17.55
CA VAL A 196 29.94 14.11 -17.08
C VAL A 196 30.75 12.86 -16.73
N THR A 197 31.74 12.50 -17.54
CA THR A 197 32.63 11.35 -17.25
C THR A 197 33.51 11.60 -16.02
N GLU A 198 33.95 12.83 -15.77
CA GLU A 198 34.67 13.16 -14.54
C GLU A 198 33.74 13.10 -13.31
N LYS A 199 32.54 13.69 -13.40
CA LYS A 199 31.56 13.70 -12.30
C LYS A 199 31.09 12.29 -11.96
N THR A 200 30.84 11.43 -12.95
CA THR A 200 30.46 10.03 -12.72
C THR A 200 31.57 9.26 -12.00
N ASN A 201 32.84 9.42 -12.41
CA ASN A 201 33.98 8.86 -11.68
C ASN A 201 34.08 9.37 -10.23
N GLN A 202 33.80 10.66 -9.99
CA GLN A 202 33.77 11.22 -8.62
C GLN A 202 32.63 10.65 -7.79
N VAL A 203 31.45 10.44 -8.39
CA VAL A 203 30.30 9.82 -7.73
C VAL A 203 30.61 8.38 -7.37
N GLU A 204 31.23 7.62 -8.27
CA GLU A 204 31.58 6.22 -8.03
C GLU A 204 32.60 6.06 -6.91
N LYS A 205 33.66 6.90 -6.89
CA LYS A 205 34.61 6.95 -5.76
C LYS A 205 33.93 7.31 -4.44
N LYS A 206 33.03 8.29 -4.44
CA LYS A 206 32.29 8.67 -3.23
C LYS A 206 31.36 7.55 -2.78
N HIS A 207 30.68 6.89 -3.70
CA HIS A 207 29.81 5.75 -3.42
C HIS A 207 30.60 4.62 -2.75
N GLU A 208 31.78 4.28 -3.28
CA GLU A 208 32.68 3.29 -2.69
C GLU A 208 33.12 3.69 -1.27
N THR A 209 33.44 4.97 -1.03
CA THR A 209 33.77 5.44 0.34
C THR A 209 32.57 5.36 1.29
N VAL A 210 31.35 5.62 0.81
CA VAL A 210 30.13 5.55 1.62
C VAL A 210 29.82 4.11 1.99
N CYS A 211 29.84 3.18 1.02
CA CYS A 211 29.65 1.75 1.30
C CYS A 211 30.70 1.22 2.29
N ASN A 212 31.98 1.56 2.10
CA ASN A 212 33.04 1.18 3.03
C ASN A 212 32.83 1.80 4.43
N CYS A 213 32.28 3.00 4.52
CA CYS A 213 31.97 3.65 5.79
C CYS A 213 30.77 2.98 6.48
N GLU A 214 29.74 2.61 5.72
CA GLU A 214 28.56 1.88 6.20
C GLU A 214 28.96 0.52 6.76
N GLU A 215 29.76 -0.27 6.03
CA GLU A 215 30.26 -1.55 6.51
C GLU A 215 31.07 -1.41 7.80
N LYS A 216 31.97 -0.43 7.87
CA LYS A 216 32.75 -0.15 9.08
C LYS A 216 31.86 0.28 10.25
N THR A 217 30.85 1.11 9.99
CA THR A 217 29.94 1.61 11.02
C THR A 217 29.11 0.46 11.57
N ASN A 218 28.54 -0.38 10.71
CA ASN A 218 27.76 -1.55 11.12
C ASN A 218 28.63 -2.53 11.93
N ALA A 219 29.86 -2.79 11.49
CA ALA A 219 30.81 -3.61 12.24
C ALA A 219 31.20 -3.01 13.61
N ILE A 220 31.28 -1.67 13.72
CA ILE A 220 31.54 -0.99 14.99
C ILE A 220 30.32 -1.06 15.90
N VAL A 221 29.10 -0.86 15.38
CA VAL A 221 27.86 -0.96 16.16
C VAL A 221 27.71 -2.36 16.74
N GLU A 222 27.91 -3.40 15.92
CA GLU A 222 27.85 -4.80 16.37
C GLU A 222 28.87 -5.07 17.50
N LYS A 223 30.12 -4.62 17.33
CA LYS A 223 31.15 -4.73 18.38
C LYS A 223 30.80 -3.95 19.65
N CYS A 224 30.18 -2.77 19.51
CA CYS A 224 29.73 -1.96 20.65
C CYS A 224 28.59 -2.63 21.41
N GLU A 225 27.60 -3.19 20.71
CA GLU A 225 26.50 -3.94 21.33
C GLU A 225 27.02 -5.19 22.04
N GLU A 226 27.93 -5.95 21.39
CA GLU A 226 28.58 -7.11 21.99
C GLU A 226 29.37 -6.71 23.25
N ALA A 227 30.20 -5.66 23.16
CA ALA A 227 31.00 -5.16 24.28
C ALA A 227 30.13 -4.62 25.44
N TYR A 228 29.04 -3.91 25.15
CA TYR A 228 28.12 -3.41 26.17
C TYR A 228 27.44 -4.57 26.92
N MET A 229 27.02 -5.60 26.19
CA MET A 229 26.38 -6.77 26.78
C MET A 229 27.37 -7.63 27.58
N ILE A 230 28.60 -7.83 27.09
CA ILE A 230 29.67 -8.52 27.83
C ILE A 230 29.99 -7.73 29.11
N THR A 231 30.12 -6.41 29.02
CA THR A 231 30.42 -5.56 30.18
C THR A 231 29.30 -5.61 31.22
N THR A 232 28.04 -5.60 30.78
CA THR A 232 26.87 -5.68 31.67
C THR A 232 26.81 -7.02 32.41
N THR A 233 26.94 -8.14 31.68
CA THR A 233 26.90 -9.49 32.27
C THR A 233 28.10 -9.77 33.17
N LYS A 234 29.31 -9.41 32.73
CA LYS A 234 30.55 -9.52 33.52
C LYS A 234 30.52 -8.59 34.74
N GLY A 235 29.96 -7.39 34.59
CA GLY A 235 29.77 -6.41 35.66
C GLY A 235 28.82 -6.91 36.75
N LEU A 236 27.67 -7.48 36.36
CA LEU A 236 26.74 -8.12 37.30
C LEU A 236 27.37 -9.31 38.01
N ALA A 237 28.05 -10.19 37.27
CA ALA A 237 28.76 -11.32 37.86
C ALA A 237 29.83 -10.86 38.87
N ALA A 238 30.60 -9.83 38.54
CA ALA A 238 31.60 -9.25 39.43
C ALA A 238 30.96 -8.60 40.68
N ALA A 239 29.82 -7.92 40.53
CA ALA A 239 29.11 -7.33 41.66
C ALA A 239 28.60 -8.38 42.64
N PHE A 240 28.05 -9.50 42.15
CA PHE A 240 27.64 -10.62 43.01
C PHE A 240 28.82 -11.30 43.71
N ASP A 241 29.92 -11.51 42.97
CA ASP A 241 31.15 -12.12 43.49
C ASP A 241 31.80 -11.26 44.58
N GLN A 242 31.84 -9.94 44.37
CA GLN A 242 32.32 -8.98 45.36
C GLN A 242 31.46 -9.03 46.63
N ARG A 243 30.13 -9.02 46.49
CA ARG A 243 29.22 -9.11 47.65
C ARG A 243 29.38 -10.42 48.41
N ALA A 244 29.46 -11.57 47.72
CA ALA A 244 29.72 -12.86 48.36
C ALA A 244 31.03 -12.82 49.17
N THR A 245 32.10 -12.27 48.58
CA THR A 245 33.42 -12.16 49.22
C THR A 245 33.41 -11.21 50.43
N GLU A 246 32.72 -10.07 50.35
CA GLU A 246 32.53 -9.14 51.46
C GLU A 246 31.81 -9.80 52.64
N LEU A 247 30.74 -10.57 52.36
CA LEU A 247 30.01 -11.31 53.39
C LEU A 247 30.89 -12.39 54.03
N MET A 248 31.64 -13.18 53.24
CA MET A 248 32.59 -14.18 53.75
C MET A 248 33.72 -13.54 54.58
N ARG A 249 34.22 -12.36 54.18
CA ARG A 249 35.22 -11.62 54.96
C ARG A 249 34.63 -11.15 56.29
N SER A 250 33.40 -10.67 56.27
CA SER A 250 32.69 -10.25 57.49
C SER A 250 32.35 -11.43 58.42
N MET A 251 32.09 -12.61 57.85
CA MET A 251 31.88 -13.87 58.57
C MET A 251 33.10 -14.25 59.43
N ARG A 252 34.33 -14.03 58.94
CA ARG A 252 35.58 -14.31 59.68
C ARG A 252 35.68 -13.55 61.02
N TRP A 253 35.17 -12.32 61.09
CA TRP A 253 35.14 -11.56 62.35
C TRP A 253 34.21 -12.21 63.38
N TRP A 254 33.07 -12.73 62.96
CA TRP A 254 32.15 -13.47 63.85
C TRP A 254 32.70 -14.83 64.27
N VAL A 255 33.44 -15.53 63.39
CA VAL A 255 34.18 -16.74 63.79
C VAL A 255 35.20 -16.41 64.88
N GLY A 256 35.98 -15.35 64.69
CA GLY A 256 36.91 -14.86 65.71
C GLY A 256 36.21 -14.51 67.03
N GLY A 257 35.08 -13.79 66.94
CA GLY A 257 34.23 -13.47 68.09
C GLY A 257 33.74 -14.70 68.83
N LEU A 258 33.29 -15.74 68.11
CA LEU A 258 32.85 -17.01 68.70
C LEU A 258 33.99 -17.71 69.43
N VAL A 259 35.16 -17.84 68.80
CA VAL A 259 36.35 -18.47 69.40
C VAL A 259 36.78 -17.71 70.67
N CYS A 260 36.84 -16.38 70.61
CA CYS A 260 37.15 -15.54 71.78
C CYS A 260 36.10 -15.71 72.89
N SER A 261 34.82 -15.79 72.54
CA SER A 261 33.73 -16.01 73.50
C SER A 261 33.88 -17.34 74.21
N LEU A 262 34.16 -18.40 73.46
CA LEU A 262 34.32 -19.74 74.00
C LEU A 262 35.55 -19.83 74.91
N ALA A 263 36.67 -19.24 74.50
CA ALA A 263 37.87 -19.15 75.33
C ALA A 263 37.60 -18.38 76.63
N THR A 264 36.90 -17.24 76.55
CA THR A 264 36.54 -16.44 77.73
C THR A 264 35.61 -17.21 78.67
N ALA A 265 34.63 -17.94 78.13
CA ALA A 265 33.74 -18.78 78.92
C ALA A 265 34.51 -19.88 79.68
N VAL A 266 35.48 -20.53 79.04
CA VAL A 266 36.34 -21.55 79.66
C VAL A 266 37.23 -20.96 80.76
N ILE A 267 37.83 -19.79 80.52
CA ILE A 267 38.68 -19.11 81.52
C ILE A 267 37.86 -18.69 82.74
N ILE A 268 36.68 -18.08 82.54
CA ILE A 268 35.77 -17.71 83.63
C ILE A 268 35.30 -18.96 84.37
N GLY A 269 34.91 -20.00 83.64
CA GLY A 269 34.46 -21.27 84.21
C GLY A 269 35.53 -21.92 85.09
N LYS A 270 36.78 -21.99 84.62
CA LYS A 270 37.92 -22.49 85.40
C LYS A 270 38.13 -21.66 86.67
N ASN A 271 38.23 -20.33 86.54
CA ASN A 271 38.47 -19.45 87.68
C ASN A 271 37.34 -19.55 88.73
N ARG A 272 36.08 -19.71 88.30
CA ARG A 272 34.95 -19.91 89.21
C ARG A 272 34.97 -21.30 89.85
N PHE A 273 35.32 -22.35 89.10
CA PHE A 273 35.45 -23.71 89.60
C PHE A 273 36.55 -23.82 90.68
N ASP A 274 37.72 -23.24 90.42
CA ASP A 274 38.85 -23.19 91.36
C ASP A 274 38.50 -22.44 92.67
N THR A 275 37.55 -21.49 92.62
CA THR A 275 37.09 -20.75 93.81
C THR A 275 35.97 -21.48 94.55
N LEU A 276 35.13 -22.26 93.85
CA LEU A 276 34.00 -22.99 94.43
C LEU A 276 34.42 -24.32 95.09
N GLN A 277 35.41 -25.01 94.52
CA GLN A 277 35.93 -26.27 95.01
C GLN A 277 36.34 -26.22 96.51
N PRO A 278 37.18 -25.27 96.98
CA PRO A 278 37.57 -25.22 98.40
C PRO A 278 36.43 -24.81 99.35
N ILE A 279 35.38 -24.14 98.86
CA ILE A 279 34.20 -23.74 99.66
C ILE A 279 33.28 -24.95 99.88
N LEU A 280 33.25 -25.89 98.93
CA LEU A 280 32.48 -27.14 99.02
C LEU A 280 33.16 -28.19 99.90
N ASP A 281 34.50 -28.19 99.94
CA ASP A 281 35.31 -29.12 100.77
C ASP A 281 35.42 -28.68 102.25
N ALA A 282 34.86 -27.53 102.63
CA ALA A 282 34.93 -27.01 103.99
C ALA A 282 33.92 -27.68 104.96
N PRO A 283 34.27 -27.91 106.26
CA PRO A 283 33.44 -28.69 107.19
C PRO A 283 32.07 -28.08 107.56
N ASN A 284 31.84 -26.79 107.30
CA ASN A 284 30.56 -26.08 107.54
C ASN A 284 30.28 -25.11 106.38
N PRO A 285 29.68 -25.57 105.27
CA PRO A 285 29.41 -24.71 104.13
C PRO A 285 28.28 -23.73 104.43
N SER A 286 28.57 -22.42 104.38
CA SER A 286 27.53 -21.39 104.37
C SER A 286 26.81 -21.41 103.01
N TRP A 287 25.68 -22.12 102.96
CA TRP A 287 24.86 -22.29 101.76
C TRP A 287 24.49 -20.97 101.07
N GLY A 288 24.38 -19.86 101.83
CA GLY A 288 24.17 -18.52 101.28
C GLY A 288 25.35 -18.00 100.44
N THR A 289 26.59 -18.27 100.85
CA THR A 289 27.80 -17.89 100.10
C THR A 289 27.95 -18.75 98.84
N VAL A 290 27.61 -20.04 98.93
CA VAL A 290 27.57 -20.95 97.77
C VAL A 290 26.56 -20.45 96.73
N TRP A 291 25.33 -20.12 97.13
CA TRP A 291 24.32 -19.57 96.21
C TRP A 291 24.73 -18.24 95.58
N MET A 292 25.38 -17.35 96.34
CA MET A 292 25.91 -16.09 95.81
C MET A 292 26.92 -16.33 94.68
N HIS A 293 27.86 -17.27 94.86
CA HIS A 293 28.83 -17.63 93.83
C HIS A 293 28.21 -18.34 92.63
N VAL A 294 27.17 -19.16 92.83
CA VAL A 294 26.41 -19.81 91.75
C VAL A 294 25.68 -18.76 90.90
N ILE A 295 24.95 -17.83 91.50
CA ILE A 295 24.25 -16.74 90.78
C ILE A 295 25.25 -15.85 90.04
N LEU A 296 26.35 -15.48 90.70
CA LEU A 296 27.40 -14.68 90.08
C LEU A 296 28.10 -15.42 88.93
N SER A 297 28.18 -16.75 88.99
CA SER A 297 28.69 -17.60 87.90
C SER A 297 27.73 -17.63 86.71
N ILE A 298 26.42 -17.79 86.94
CA ILE A 298 25.40 -17.74 85.88
C ILE A 298 25.42 -16.39 85.15
N ILE A 299 25.50 -15.29 85.90
CA ILE A 299 25.58 -13.94 85.33
C ILE A 299 26.90 -13.71 84.58
N GLY A 300 28.01 -14.21 85.13
CA GLY A 300 29.35 -14.05 84.53
C GLY A 300 29.56 -14.85 83.23
N VAL A 301 29.01 -16.07 83.15
CA VAL A 301 29.11 -16.92 81.95
C VAL A 301 28.00 -16.59 80.93
N GLY A 302 26.94 -15.91 81.35
CA GLY A 302 25.83 -15.49 80.48
C GLY A 302 26.27 -14.63 79.29
N ALA A 303 27.18 -13.67 79.49
CA ALA A 303 27.65 -12.79 78.42
C ALA A 303 28.45 -13.54 77.32
N PRO A 304 29.45 -14.39 77.66
CA PRO A 304 30.10 -15.26 76.68
C PRO A 304 29.16 -16.25 75.98
N ILE A 305 28.20 -16.84 76.70
CA ILE A 305 27.21 -17.76 76.08
C ILE A 305 26.32 -17.00 75.09
N TRP A 306 25.85 -15.82 75.47
CA TRP A 306 25.00 -14.98 74.62
C TRP A 306 25.74 -14.54 73.34
N LEU A 307 26.99 -14.13 73.46
CA LEU A 307 27.82 -13.75 72.32
C LEU A 307 28.17 -14.95 71.42
N ALA A 308 28.39 -16.13 71.98
CA ALA A 308 28.62 -17.35 71.21
C ALA A 308 27.36 -17.75 70.40
N TRP A 309 26.18 -17.68 71.02
CA TRP A 309 24.90 -17.94 70.36
C TRP A 309 24.62 -16.92 69.24
N LEU A 310 24.77 -15.63 69.51
CA LEU A 310 24.59 -14.57 68.51
C LEU A 310 25.54 -14.75 67.33
N SER A 311 26.81 -15.05 67.62
CA SER A 311 27.81 -15.33 66.59
C SER A 311 27.43 -16.55 65.74
N THR A 312 26.88 -17.60 66.36
CA THR A 312 26.39 -18.82 65.68
C THR A 312 25.15 -18.57 64.81
N LYS A 313 24.32 -17.58 65.14
CA LYS A 313 23.22 -17.15 64.25
C LYS A 313 23.72 -16.30 63.08
N GLN A 314 24.57 -15.32 63.38
CA GLN A 314 25.13 -14.41 62.36
C GLN A 314 25.99 -15.15 61.33
N ILE A 315 26.77 -16.13 61.76
CA ILE A 315 27.57 -16.99 60.89
C ILE A 315 26.68 -17.77 59.90
N GLY A 316 25.60 -18.38 60.39
CA GLY A 316 24.69 -19.19 59.57
C GLY A 316 23.91 -18.35 58.56
N GLN A 317 23.39 -17.20 58.99
CA GLN A 317 22.68 -16.28 58.09
C GLN A 317 23.59 -15.73 57.00
N ARG A 318 24.80 -15.27 57.37
CA ARG A 318 25.75 -14.70 56.41
C ARG A 318 26.31 -15.74 55.45
N PHE A 319 26.53 -16.98 55.90
CA PHE A 319 26.94 -18.08 55.04
C PHE A 319 25.87 -18.38 53.97
N LYS A 320 24.60 -18.52 54.39
CA LYS A 320 23.49 -18.78 53.45
C LYS A 320 23.37 -17.68 52.39
N VAL A 321 23.47 -16.41 52.78
CA VAL A 321 23.39 -15.27 51.85
C VAL A 321 24.64 -15.18 50.96
N ALA A 322 25.84 -15.45 51.49
CA ALA A 322 27.06 -15.48 50.71
C ALA A 322 27.05 -16.59 49.65
N GLU A 323 26.58 -17.79 50.00
CA GLU A 323 26.45 -18.93 49.09
C GLU A 323 25.45 -18.64 47.96
N ASP A 324 24.33 -17.97 48.25
CA ASP A 324 23.36 -17.56 47.22
C ASP A 324 23.96 -16.56 46.23
N TYR A 325 24.71 -15.56 46.72
CA TYR A 325 25.40 -14.61 45.86
C TYR A 325 26.53 -15.26 45.05
N ALA A 326 27.28 -16.19 45.65
CA ALA A 326 28.31 -16.96 44.95
C ALA A 326 27.68 -17.84 43.86
N PHE A 327 26.55 -18.47 44.14
CA PHE A 327 25.78 -19.25 43.17
C PHE A 327 25.30 -18.36 42.00
N LYS A 328 24.75 -17.16 42.29
CA LYS A 328 24.36 -16.19 41.25
C LYS A 328 25.54 -15.69 40.42
N ALA A 329 26.67 -15.41 41.06
CA ALA A 329 27.90 -15.03 40.36
C ALA A 329 28.39 -16.15 39.42
N SER A 330 28.39 -17.41 39.89
CA SER A 330 28.79 -18.56 39.08
C SER A 330 27.84 -18.81 37.91
N THR A 331 26.53 -18.66 38.12
CA THR A 331 25.52 -18.80 37.06
C THR A 331 25.66 -17.70 36.01
N ALA A 332 25.91 -16.46 36.41
CA ALA A 332 26.15 -15.35 35.49
C ALA A 332 27.46 -15.51 34.70
N LYS A 333 28.54 -16.00 35.34
CA LYS A 333 29.81 -16.34 34.66
C LYS A 333 29.61 -17.49 33.66
N ALA A 334 28.89 -18.55 34.05
CA ALA A 334 28.57 -19.68 33.18
C ALA A 334 27.70 -19.26 31.99
N TYR A 335 26.71 -18.38 32.21
CA TYR A 335 25.89 -17.81 31.14
C TYR A 335 26.74 -17.08 30.09
N GLU A 336 27.73 -16.27 30.50
CA GLU A 336 28.63 -15.60 29.55
C GLU A 336 29.43 -16.60 28.71
N GLY A 337 29.94 -17.67 29.34
CA GLY A 337 30.67 -18.74 28.66
C GLY A 337 29.79 -19.51 27.67
N TYR A 338 28.61 -19.98 28.09
CA TYR A 338 27.69 -20.74 27.23
C TYR A 338 27.04 -19.87 26.16
N ARG A 339 26.82 -18.58 26.41
CA ARG A 339 26.27 -17.65 25.42
C ARG A 339 27.13 -17.59 24.16
N LYS A 340 28.46 -17.54 24.31
CA LYS A 340 29.39 -17.50 23.17
C LYS A 340 29.24 -18.71 22.25
N GLU A 341 28.95 -19.88 22.81
CA GLU A 341 28.66 -21.07 22.01
C GLU A 341 27.21 -21.11 21.52
N ALA A 342 26.26 -20.64 22.32
CA ALA A 342 24.82 -20.65 22.00
C ALA A 342 24.46 -19.80 20.79
N VAL A 343 25.14 -18.66 20.57
CA VAL A 343 24.95 -17.79 19.39
C VAL A 343 25.22 -18.56 18.08
N ASN A 344 26.13 -19.53 18.11
CA ASN A 344 26.53 -20.30 16.92
C ASN A 344 25.72 -21.58 16.71
N LEU A 345 24.90 -22.01 17.68
CA LEU A 345 24.21 -23.30 17.66
C LEU A 345 22.75 -23.17 17.21
N ASP A 346 21.90 -22.47 17.99
CA ASP A 346 20.44 -22.39 17.73
C ASP A 346 19.76 -21.26 18.55
N LYS A 347 18.76 -20.61 17.95
CA LYS A 347 17.97 -19.52 18.54
C LYS A 347 17.05 -19.99 19.67
N ASP A 348 16.49 -21.20 19.56
CA ASP A 348 15.65 -21.77 20.62
C ASP A 348 16.50 -22.13 21.85
N PHE A 349 17.71 -22.64 21.64
CA PHE A 349 18.66 -22.88 22.72
C PHE A 349 19.07 -21.59 23.43
N TYR A 350 19.39 -20.52 22.68
CA TYR A 350 19.71 -19.21 23.23
C TYR A 350 18.56 -18.66 24.10
N SER A 351 17.33 -18.76 23.63
CA SER A 351 16.14 -18.27 24.35
C SER A 351 15.87 -19.04 25.64
N ARG A 352 16.07 -20.36 25.64
CA ARG A 352 15.98 -21.19 26.85
C ARG A 352 17.09 -20.86 27.85
N LEU A 353 18.32 -20.69 27.37
CA LEU A 353 19.47 -20.33 28.20
C LEU A 353 19.27 -18.97 28.87
N PHE A 354 18.78 -17.97 28.12
CA PHE A 354 18.50 -16.64 28.65
C PHE A 354 17.40 -16.66 29.71
N ASN A 355 16.27 -17.32 29.43
CA ASN A 355 15.18 -17.43 30.39
C ASN A 355 15.60 -18.17 31.67
N ALA A 356 16.34 -19.27 31.55
CA ALA A 356 16.85 -20.01 32.70
C ALA A 356 17.81 -19.16 33.57
N ALA A 357 18.68 -18.37 32.94
CA ALA A 357 19.58 -17.45 33.64
C ALA A 357 18.81 -16.32 34.33
N LEU A 358 17.81 -15.73 33.66
CA LEU A 358 17.00 -14.63 34.17
C LEU A 358 16.20 -15.07 35.41
N THR A 359 15.49 -16.21 35.33
CA THR A 359 14.72 -16.75 36.47
C THR A 359 15.60 -16.93 37.71
N ARG A 360 16.84 -17.38 37.53
CA ARG A 360 17.78 -17.62 38.64
C ARG A 360 18.32 -16.34 39.27
N LEU A 361 18.44 -15.27 38.47
CA LEU A 361 18.96 -13.98 38.90
C LEU A 361 17.88 -13.17 39.66
N GLU A 362 16.62 -13.35 39.30
CA GLU A 362 15.45 -12.71 39.92
C GLU A 362 15.05 -13.31 41.29
N GLU A 363 15.49 -14.52 41.63
CA GLU A 363 15.16 -15.15 42.92
C GLU A 363 15.65 -14.28 44.11
N ALA A 364 14.74 -13.82 44.97
CA ALA A 364 15.07 -12.93 46.08
C ALA A 364 15.91 -13.64 47.18
N PRO A 365 17.01 -13.03 47.66
CA PRO A 365 17.91 -13.64 48.65
C PRO A 365 17.28 -13.80 50.05
N LEU A 366 16.20 -13.06 50.33
CA LEU A 366 15.49 -13.05 51.61
C LEU A 366 14.81 -14.38 51.95
N ARG A 367 14.64 -15.30 50.98
CA ARG A 367 14.08 -16.64 51.21
C ARG A 367 14.92 -17.49 52.19
N LEU A 368 16.22 -17.22 52.28
CA LEU A 368 17.15 -18.01 53.08
C LEU A 368 17.29 -17.52 54.53
N ILE A 369 16.66 -16.40 54.87
CA ILE A 369 16.61 -15.88 56.23
C ILE A 369 15.46 -16.58 56.96
N GLU A 370 15.80 -17.33 58.01
CA GLU A 370 14.81 -18.04 58.84
C GLU A 370 13.77 -17.07 59.40
N THR A 371 12.49 -17.40 59.23
CA THR A 371 11.34 -16.58 59.65
C THR A 371 11.13 -16.54 61.17
N ALA A 372 11.76 -17.44 61.92
CA ALA A 372 11.65 -17.50 63.39
C ALA A 372 12.77 -16.69 64.05
N VAL A 373 12.50 -15.41 64.32
CA VAL A 373 13.41 -14.50 65.02
C VAL A 373 13.27 -14.74 66.53
N HIS A 374 14.19 -15.50 67.11
CA HIS A 374 14.25 -15.67 68.57
C HIS A 374 15.08 -14.53 69.18
N GLY A 375 14.57 -13.90 70.24
CA GLY A 375 15.20 -12.73 70.87
C GLY A 375 16.34 -13.05 71.82
N SER A 376 16.47 -14.31 72.25
CA SER A 376 17.51 -14.72 73.21
C SER A 376 17.84 -16.22 73.12
N PRO A 377 19.04 -16.63 73.59
CA PRO A 377 19.44 -18.03 73.66
C PRO A 377 18.49 -18.89 74.48
N MET A 378 17.95 -18.34 75.59
CA MET A 378 17.00 -19.08 76.43
C MET A 378 15.68 -19.33 75.72
N GLN A 379 15.14 -18.33 75.02
CA GLN A 379 13.90 -18.48 74.25
C GLN A 379 14.05 -19.55 73.16
N GLU A 380 15.17 -19.55 72.43
CA GLU A 380 15.42 -20.59 71.42
C GLU A 380 15.63 -21.98 72.03
N PHE A 381 16.32 -22.06 73.17
CA PHE A 381 16.52 -23.33 73.87
C PHE A 381 15.20 -23.93 74.35
N ILE A 382 14.33 -23.10 74.95
CA ILE A 382 13.00 -23.51 75.43
C ILE A 382 12.10 -23.94 74.27
N ASP A 383 12.18 -23.26 73.13
CA ASP A 383 11.39 -23.60 71.96
C ASP A 383 11.95 -24.75 71.12
N SER A 384 13.18 -25.19 71.39
CA SER A 384 13.83 -26.26 70.68
C SER A 384 13.08 -27.60 70.82
N LYS A 385 12.98 -28.33 69.72
CA LYS A 385 12.38 -29.69 69.69
C LYS A 385 13.10 -30.66 70.64
N GLY A 386 14.41 -30.44 70.87
CA GLY A 386 15.21 -31.21 71.81
C GLY A 386 14.82 -31.01 73.27
N PHE A 387 14.59 -29.75 73.70
CA PHE A 387 14.13 -29.45 75.05
C PHE A 387 12.70 -29.95 75.30
N LYS A 388 11.79 -29.76 74.34
CA LYS A 388 10.41 -30.27 74.40
C LYS A 388 10.40 -31.80 74.55
N ASN A 389 11.17 -32.53 73.73
CA ASN A 389 11.29 -33.99 73.85
C ASN A 389 11.93 -34.46 75.17
N LEU A 390 12.84 -33.67 75.76
CA LEU A 390 13.51 -34.01 77.02
C LEU A 390 12.61 -33.69 78.22
N LEU A 391 11.80 -32.63 78.13
CA LEU A 391 10.76 -32.29 79.09
C LEU A 391 9.65 -33.35 79.08
N ASP A 392 9.22 -33.80 77.90
CA ASP A 392 8.23 -34.86 77.74
C ASP A 392 8.76 -36.18 78.36
N LYS A 393 10.00 -36.58 78.07
CA LYS A 393 10.64 -37.76 78.71
C LYS A 393 10.88 -37.60 80.22
N GLY A 394 11.18 -36.40 80.70
CA GLY A 394 11.33 -36.11 82.13
C GLY A 394 9.99 -36.17 82.86
N SER A 395 8.91 -35.72 82.21
CA SER A 395 7.54 -35.86 82.71
C SER A 395 7.12 -37.33 82.79
N GLU A 396 7.52 -38.17 81.82
CA GLU A 396 7.33 -39.62 81.90
C GLU A 396 8.11 -40.25 83.06
N PHE A 397 9.35 -39.82 83.32
CA PHE A 397 10.15 -40.33 84.44
C PHE A 397 9.54 -39.94 85.79
N THR A 398 9.11 -38.69 85.95
CA THR A 398 8.41 -38.22 87.16
C THR A 398 7.04 -38.86 87.35
N ASN A 399 6.31 -39.12 86.27
CA ASN A 399 5.07 -39.90 86.29
C ASN A 399 5.35 -41.37 86.66
N SER A 400 6.46 -41.97 86.22
CA SER A 400 6.85 -43.33 86.61
C SER A 400 7.27 -43.43 88.09
N ILE A 401 7.91 -42.39 88.63
CA ILE A 401 8.27 -42.30 90.04
C ILE A 401 7.02 -42.09 90.89
N LYS A 402 6.11 -41.19 90.49
CA LYS A 402 4.79 -41.05 91.15
C LYS A 402 4.02 -42.35 91.11
N ALA A 403 3.95 -43.02 89.96
CA ALA A 403 3.30 -44.31 89.85
C ALA A 403 3.96 -45.38 90.73
N SER A 404 5.28 -45.36 90.89
CA SER A 404 6.01 -46.30 91.77
C SER A 404 5.81 -45.99 93.26
N ILE A 405 5.73 -44.71 93.63
CA ILE A 405 5.40 -44.25 94.98
C ILE A 405 3.94 -44.57 95.32
N ASP A 406 3.02 -44.39 94.38
CA ASP A 406 1.60 -44.73 94.53
C ASP A 406 1.39 -46.25 94.57
N LYS A 407 2.22 -47.04 93.85
CA LYS A 407 2.23 -48.51 93.96
C LYS A 407 2.78 -48.99 95.30
N ALA A 408 3.81 -48.31 95.82
CA ALA A 408 4.37 -48.58 97.14
C ALA A 408 3.40 -48.19 98.27
N SER A 409 2.68 -47.06 98.14
CA SER A 409 1.67 -46.62 99.11
C SER A 409 0.42 -47.51 99.08
N SER A 410 -0.07 -47.91 97.91
CA SER A 410 -1.20 -48.86 97.79
C SER A 410 -0.85 -50.28 98.21
N SER A 411 0.42 -50.72 98.05
CA SER A 411 0.91 -51.97 98.64
C SER A 411 0.96 -51.88 100.17
N LEU A 412 1.29 -50.73 100.76
CA LEU A 412 1.21 -50.50 102.21
C LEU A 412 -0.24 -50.44 102.73
N GLU A 413 -1.19 -49.89 101.97
CA GLU A 413 -2.63 -49.92 102.33
C GLU A 413 -3.27 -51.31 102.19
N ASN A 414 -2.80 -52.16 101.27
CA ASN A 414 -3.29 -53.53 101.14
C ASN A 414 -2.75 -54.48 102.24
N PHE A 415 -1.70 -54.09 102.98
CA PHE A 415 -1.28 -54.79 104.20
C PHE A 415 -2.14 -54.43 105.43
N THR A 416 -2.97 -53.39 105.37
CA THR A 416 -3.80 -52.92 106.50
C THR A 416 -5.29 -53.25 106.40
N LYS A 417 -5.76 -53.92 105.32
CA LYS A 417 -7.14 -54.45 105.21
C LYS A 417 -7.17 -55.98 105.25
N LYS A 418 -7.43 -56.52 106.45
CA LYS A 418 -7.77 -57.93 106.70
C LYS A 418 -9.29 -58.16 106.46
N PRO A 419 -9.74 -59.28 105.85
CA PRO A 419 -11.16 -59.55 105.65
C PRO A 419 -11.82 -60.06 106.94
N LYS A 420 -13.06 -59.60 107.22
CA LYS A 420 -13.99 -60.16 108.21
C LYS A 420 -15.17 -60.79 107.45
N ASP A 421 -15.31 -62.11 107.52
CA ASP A 421 -16.52 -62.78 107.99
C ASP A 421 -16.35 -64.31 108.07
N GLY A 422 -16.88 -64.91 109.13
CA GLY A 422 -17.08 -66.36 109.27
C GLY A 422 -16.96 -66.95 110.69
N SER A 423 -18.11 -67.03 111.40
CA SER A 423 -18.46 -67.82 112.62
C SER A 423 -17.72 -67.48 113.94
N GLU A 424 -18.37 -67.22 115.07
CA GLU A 424 -19.74 -67.56 115.55
C GLU A 424 -20.69 -66.37 115.74
#